data_AF-A0A1Q4ZIN2-F1
#
_entry.id   AF-A0A1Q4ZIN2-F1
#
_cell.length_a   1.000
_cell.length_b   1.000
_cell.length_c   1.000
_cell.angle_alpha   90.00
_cell.angle_beta   90.00
_cell.angle_gamma   90.00
#
_symmetry.space_group_name_H-M   'P 1'
#
loop_
_entity.id
_entity.type
_entity.pdbx_description
1 polymer ?
#
loop_
_entity_poly.entity_id
_entity_poly.type
_entity_poly.pdbx_seq_one_letter_code
_entity_poly.pdbx_strand_id
1 'polypeptide(L)'
;MATGRTPAAHWKLNDAEGSPAAAAEAGPVARAGAGAVFGSAGPSGTAVASTVGLDGTGNAFLTPDTPVVVAGQTFAVGGWVRPAAVDGTRTIAAQDASGGSAFTLGLSQSEGRPVWSFDVGGTRLTGGRPEVDEWAYVLGQYDARTGKARLHVNGRAMGEEQPVSPVAGGGNFQIGRAQGPAGHQDHWRGEIGDVRVHDRVVVPDELTGLASRKARLRGHWALETAPDGLSAEADGGEPLKLGPGASVYRPALDCDPLDPECFPEVSPIEGEGHLALDGTSGYAATQQPVVDTGDSFTVTATVRLADSHPDRPMTVLSQSGEHRSAFKVRYGPATDSWELVVPAADTPGAAETVAARIPSWGAGYDQRLAVVYDDATDEVRLYVNGRTNAEAGAEFHDARKSTGGLQVGRGITADGWGEYLHGDVDQVRAFAGALTGGEIALLR
;
A
#
# COMPACT_ATOMS: atom_id res chain seq x y z
N MET A 1 2.11 2.52 23.82
CA MET A 1 1.35 1.43 23.18
C MET A 1 1.42 0.22 24.10
N ALA A 2 0.30 -0.32 24.54
CA ALA A 2 0.31 -1.51 25.39
C ALA A 2 0.62 -2.72 24.52
N THR A 3 1.85 -3.23 24.59
CA THR A 3 2.20 -4.50 23.94
C THR A 3 1.48 -5.63 24.69
N GLY A 4 0.58 -6.33 24.00
CA GLY A 4 -0.11 -7.48 24.57
C GLY A 4 0.86 -8.59 24.99
N ARG A 5 0.35 -9.58 25.74
CA ARG A 5 1.13 -10.76 26.15
C ARG A 5 1.74 -11.45 24.92
N THR A 6 2.96 -11.98 25.07
CA THR A 6 3.68 -12.74 24.04
C THR A 6 2.80 -13.83 23.40
N PRO A 7 2.93 -14.09 22.08
CA PRO A 7 2.21 -15.17 21.41
C PRO A 7 2.49 -16.55 22.03
N ALA A 8 1.53 -17.46 21.91
CA ALA A 8 1.70 -18.88 22.26
C ALA A 8 2.69 -19.57 21.29
N ALA A 9 2.69 -19.17 20.02
CA ALA A 9 3.75 -19.48 19.08
C ALA A 9 4.01 -18.32 18.12
N HIS A 10 5.26 -18.20 17.67
CA HIS A 10 5.69 -17.19 16.71
C HIS A 10 6.86 -17.71 15.89
N TRP A 11 6.64 -17.83 14.58
CA TRP A 11 7.68 -18.14 13.59
C TRP A 11 7.84 -16.95 12.66
N LYS A 12 9.04 -16.36 12.62
CA LYS A 12 9.36 -15.30 11.66
C LYS A 12 9.38 -15.81 10.22
N LEU A 13 9.71 -17.10 10.04
CA LEU A 13 9.87 -17.76 8.74
C LEU A 13 10.95 -17.11 7.86
N ASN A 14 11.97 -16.53 8.50
CA ASN A 14 13.07 -15.83 7.87
C ASN A 14 14.39 -16.63 7.95
N ASP A 15 14.28 -17.94 8.14
CA ASP A 15 15.41 -18.85 8.22
C ASP A 15 16.24 -18.84 6.92
N ALA A 16 17.47 -19.32 6.97
CA ALA A 16 18.33 -19.36 5.79
C ALA A 16 17.81 -20.37 4.76
N GLU A 17 18.04 -20.11 3.47
CA GLU A 17 17.76 -21.06 2.40
C GLU A 17 18.40 -22.43 2.69
N GLY A 18 17.63 -23.50 2.48
CA GLY A 18 18.04 -24.89 2.79
C GLY A 18 17.85 -25.31 4.25
N SER A 19 17.34 -24.45 5.14
CA SER A 19 17.02 -24.84 6.51
C SER A 19 15.89 -25.90 6.53
N PRO A 20 16.03 -26.99 7.33
CA PRO A 20 15.03 -28.07 7.37
C PRO A 20 13.81 -27.76 8.26
N ALA A 21 13.82 -26.62 8.95
CA ALA A 21 12.79 -26.20 9.89
C ALA A 21 12.85 -24.69 10.09
N ALA A 22 11.75 -24.11 10.53
CA ALA A 22 11.67 -22.72 10.98
C ALA A 22 11.94 -22.61 12.48
N ALA A 23 12.87 -21.73 12.86
CA ALA A 23 13.07 -21.35 14.24
C ALA A 23 11.84 -20.62 14.80
N ALA A 24 11.60 -20.81 16.09
CA ALA A 24 10.48 -20.20 16.80
C ALA A 24 11.01 -19.16 17.78
N GLU A 25 10.46 -17.94 17.72
CA GLU A 25 10.67 -16.91 18.76
C GLU A 25 9.88 -17.26 20.03
N ALA A 26 8.74 -17.93 19.84
CA ALA A 26 7.93 -18.51 20.90
C ALA A 26 7.33 -19.84 20.41
N GLY A 27 7.19 -20.79 21.33
CA GLY A 27 6.65 -22.12 21.00
C GLY A 27 7.67 -23.07 20.35
N PRO A 28 7.20 -24.20 19.82
CA PRO A 28 8.04 -25.23 19.21
C PRO A 28 8.56 -24.85 17.82
N VAL A 29 9.75 -25.37 17.46
CA VAL A 29 10.31 -25.32 16.10
C VAL A 29 9.35 -26.00 15.12
N ALA A 30 9.14 -25.43 13.92
CA ALA A 30 8.27 -26.02 12.90
C ALA A 30 9.10 -26.69 11.80
N ARG A 31 9.00 -28.01 11.67
CA ARG A 31 9.67 -28.78 10.62
C ARG A 31 9.12 -28.41 9.25
N ALA A 32 10.00 -28.19 8.28
CA ALA A 32 9.64 -27.90 6.90
C ALA A 32 9.51 -29.19 6.07
N GLY A 33 8.53 -29.23 5.18
CA GLY A 33 8.44 -30.23 4.11
C GLY A 33 9.31 -29.85 2.92
N ALA A 34 9.53 -30.79 1.99
CA ALA A 34 10.41 -30.59 0.84
C ALA A 34 9.92 -29.53 -0.17
N GLY A 35 8.64 -29.14 -0.12
CA GLY A 35 8.07 -28.07 -0.95
C GLY A 35 8.13 -26.68 -0.29
N ALA A 36 8.86 -26.54 0.82
CA ALA A 36 9.07 -25.28 1.51
C ALA A 36 10.51 -24.78 1.33
N VAL A 37 10.67 -23.54 0.86
CA VAL A 37 11.96 -22.92 0.58
C VAL A 37 12.04 -21.57 1.28
N PHE A 38 12.98 -21.41 2.22
CA PHE A 38 13.22 -20.14 2.90
C PHE A 38 14.09 -19.20 2.07
N GLY A 39 13.99 -17.89 2.36
CA GLY A 39 14.85 -16.87 1.76
C GLY A 39 14.15 -15.93 0.78
N SER A 40 12.84 -16.12 0.54
CA SER A 40 12.05 -15.20 -0.28
C SER A 40 11.94 -13.83 0.39
N ALA A 41 11.97 -12.75 -0.39
CA ALA A 41 11.83 -11.39 0.15
C ALA A 41 10.48 -11.23 0.86
N GLY A 42 10.47 -10.55 2.01
CA GLY A 42 9.23 -10.21 2.70
C GLY A 42 8.60 -8.89 2.26
N PRO A 43 7.44 -8.52 2.83
CA PRO A 43 6.72 -7.30 2.48
C PRO A 43 7.54 -6.04 2.76
N SER A 44 7.59 -5.15 1.77
CA SER A 44 8.17 -3.81 1.85
C SER A 44 7.58 -3.00 3.02
N GLY A 45 8.42 -2.21 3.68
CA GLY A 45 7.98 -1.34 4.78
C GLY A 45 7.67 -2.07 6.09
N THR A 46 7.89 -3.38 6.17
CA THR A 46 7.67 -4.17 7.41
C THR A 46 8.99 -4.59 8.05
N ALA A 47 8.90 -5.16 9.26
CA ALA A 47 10.05 -5.82 9.90
C ALA A 47 10.34 -7.22 9.33
N VAL A 48 9.49 -7.74 8.43
CA VAL A 48 9.60 -9.07 7.83
C VAL A 48 10.49 -8.97 6.59
N ALA A 49 11.80 -9.16 6.78
CA ALA A 49 12.76 -9.04 5.70
C ALA A 49 12.80 -10.27 4.76
N SER A 50 12.49 -11.45 5.29
CA SER A 50 12.52 -12.72 4.57
C SER A 50 11.37 -13.62 5.02
N THR A 51 10.94 -14.50 4.12
CA THR A 51 9.78 -15.38 4.25
C THR A 51 10.08 -16.79 3.73
N VAL A 52 9.12 -17.70 3.87
CA VAL A 52 9.14 -19.03 3.26
C VAL A 52 8.21 -19.07 2.06
N GLY A 53 8.69 -19.57 0.92
CA GLY A 53 7.89 -19.92 -0.24
C GLY A 53 7.41 -21.37 -0.17
N LEU A 54 6.13 -21.58 -0.45
CA LEU A 54 5.50 -22.90 -0.59
C LEU A 54 5.08 -23.12 -2.05
N ASP A 55 5.45 -24.26 -2.63
CA ASP A 55 5.26 -24.53 -4.06
C ASP A 55 3.86 -25.04 -4.44
N GLY A 56 2.98 -25.28 -3.45
CA GLY A 56 1.63 -25.83 -3.64
C GLY A 56 1.56 -27.35 -3.78
N THR A 57 2.67 -28.08 -3.65
CA THR A 57 2.67 -29.54 -3.62
C THR A 57 2.24 -30.07 -2.25
N GLY A 58 1.96 -31.38 -2.16
CA GLY A 58 1.63 -32.02 -0.88
C GLY A 58 2.73 -31.97 0.19
N ASN A 59 3.96 -31.63 -0.22
CA ASN A 59 5.11 -31.46 0.66
C ASN A 59 5.39 -29.99 1.01
N ALA A 60 4.54 -29.05 0.56
CA ALA A 60 4.67 -27.63 0.81
C ALA A 60 4.02 -27.25 2.15
N PHE A 61 4.70 -27.51 3.26
CA PHE A 61 4.15 -27.25 4.59
C PHE A 61 5.23 -27.02 5.63
N LEU A 62 4.81 -26.42 6.75
CA LEU A 62 5.56 -26.47 8.00
C LEU A 62 4.64 -26.97 9.12
N THR A 63 5.19 -27.70 10.08
CA THR A 63 4.43 -28.16 11.26
C THR A 63 5.35 -28.34 12.45
N PRO A 64 4.94 -27.87 13.65
CA PRO A 64 5.67 -28.17 14.88
C PRO A 64 5.40 -29.58 15.42
N ASP A 65 4.62 -30.40 14.72
CA ASP A 65 4.25 -31.75 15.13
C ASP A 65 3.55 -31.81 16.52
N THR A 66 2.91 -30.70 16.93
CA THR A 66 2.12 -30.55 18.16
C THR A 66 1.00 -29.52 17.96
N PRO A 67 -0.12 -29.56 18.73
CA PRO A 67 -1.06 -28.45 18.81
C PRO A 67 -0.39 -27.19 19.36
N VAL A 68 -0.93 -26.03 18.95
CA VAL A 68 -0.45 -24.71 19.39
C VAL A 68 -1.55 -23.94 20.13
N VAL A 69 -2.81 -24.20 19.79
CA VAL A 69 -3.97 -23.70 20.54
C VAL A 69 -4.81 -24.86 21.04
N VAL A 70 -5.74 -24.58 21.95
CA VAL A 70 -6.82 -25.51 22.28
C VAL A 70 -8.06 -25.04 21.55
N ALA A 71 -8.44 -25.72 20.48
CA ALA A 71 -9.62 -25.31 19.72
C ALA A 71 -10.86 -25.38 20.64
N GLY A 72 -11.60 -24.27 20.72
CA GLY A 72 -12.68 -24.04 21.70
C GLY A 72 -12.33 -23.08 22.84
N GLN A 73 -11.05 -22.74 23.03
CA GLN A 73 -10.63 -21.60 23.85
C GLN A 73 -10.46 -20.35 23.00
N THR A 74 -10.32 -19.18 23.62
CA THR A 74 -10.03 -17.94 22.89
C THR A 74 -8.67 -18.04 22.20
N PHE A 75 -8.60 -17.68 20.91
CA PHE A 75 -7.33 -17.62 20.18
C PHE A 75 -7.38 -16.61 19.02
N ALA A 76 -6.20 -16.25 18.52
CA ALA A 76 -6.02 -15.56 17.26
C ALA A 76 -4.82 -16.15 16.50
N VAL A 77 -4.91 -16.20 15.18
CA VAL A 77 -3.86 -16.72 14.29
C VAL A 77 -3.77 -15.82 13.07
N GLY A 78 -2.54 -15.45 12.67
CA GLY A 78 -2.33 -14.63 11.49
C GLY A 78 -0.87 -14.54 11.07
N GLY A 79 -0.64 -13.88 9.94
CA GLY A 79 0.68 -13.66 9.37
C GLY A 79 0.61 -12.89 8.05
N TRP A 80 1.78 -12.55 7.52
CA TRP A 80 1.93 -11.98 6.18
C TRP A 80 1.91 -13.09 5.14
N VAL A 81 1.14 -12.90 4.08
CA VAL A 81 0.99 -13.88 3.00
C VAL A 81 0.97 -13.21 1.64
N ARG A 82 1.52 -13.90 0.63
CA ARG A 82 1.51 -13.47 -0.76
C ARG A 82 1.13 -14.67 -1.63
N PRO A 83 -0.09 -14.75 -2.17
CA PRO A 83 -0.51 -15.91 -2.93
C PRO A 83 0.04 -15.83 -4.36
N ALA A 84 0.72 -16.88 -4.80
CA ALA A 84 1.12 -17.00 -6.21
C ALA A 84 -0.03 -17.54 -7.08
N ALA A 85 -1.15 -17.93 -6.46
CA ALA A 85 -2.38 -18.32 -7.13
C ALA A 85 -3.58 -18.19 -6.20
N VAL A 86 -4.70 -17.70 -6.73
CA VAL A 86 -5.96 -17.49 -5.99
C VAL A 86 -7.11 -18.36 -6.53
N ASP A 87 -6.76 -19.39 -7.29
CA ASP A 87 -7.67 -20.38 -7.87
C ASP A 87 -8.02 -21.48 -6.85
N GLY A 88 -9.21 -21.38 -6.26
CA GLY A 88 -9.72 -22.39 -5.34
C GLY A 88 -9.43 -22.12 -3.86
N THR A 89 -9.51 -23.18 -3.06
CA THR A 89 -9.26 -23.15 -1.61
C THR A 89 -7.79 -23.39 -1.33
N ARG A 90 -7.18 -22.57 -0.48
CA ARG A 90 -5.78 -22.71 -0.05
C ARG A 90 -5.66 -22.37 1.42
N THR A 91 -4.76 -23.02 2.16
CA THR A 91 -4.63 -22.88 3.61
C THR A 91 -3.31 -22.24 4.00
N ILE A 92 -3.38 -21.11 4.70
CA ILE A 92 -2.22 -20.46 5.34
C ILE A 92 -1.87 -21.18 6.63
N ALA A 93 -2.86 -21.35 7.51
CA ALA A 93 -2.70 -21.97 8.81
C ALA A 93 -3.94 -22.77 9.19
N ALA A 94 -3.74 -23.91 9.83
CA ALA A 94 -4.81 -24.75 10.33
C ALA A 94 -4.37 -25.45 11.62
N GLN A 95 -5.35 -25.92 12.39
CA GLN A 95 -5.08 -26.92 13.42
C GLN A 95 -5.87 -28.18 13.14
N ASP A 96 -5.16 -29.30 13.08
CA ASP A 96 -5.75 -30.62 12.81
C ASP A 96 -6.69 -31.06 13.95
N ALA A 97 -7.70 -31.84 13.61
CA ALA A 97 -8.71 -32.38 14.53
C ALA A 97 -9.19 -33.76 14.09
N SER A 98 -10.03 -34.42 14.90
CA SER A 98 -10.60 -35.71 14.52
C SER A 98 -11.51 -35.54 13.30
N GLY A 99 -11.07 -36.06 12.15
CA GLY A 99 -11.85 -36.07 10.91
C GLY A 99 -11.78 -34.79 10.06
N GLY A 100 -10.86 -33.87 10.35
CA GLY A 100 -10.70 -32.64 9.57
C GLY A 100 -9.82 -31.61 10.30
N SER A 101 -10.09 -30.33 10.09
CA SER A 101 -9.41 -29.23 10.78
C SER A 101 -10.35 -28.55 11.79
N ALA A 102 -9.85 -28.18 12.96
CA ALA A 102 -10.60 -27.42 13.96
C ALA A 102 -10.88 -25.98 13.50
N PHE A 103 -9.91 -25.39 12.79
CA PHE A 103 -10.05 -24.16 12.04
C PHE A 103 -9.13 -24.17 10.81
N THR A 104 -9.45 -23.35 9.82
CA THR A 104 -8.56 -23.05 8.69
C THR A 104 -8.59 -21.54 8.40
N LEU A 105 -7.42 -20.93 8.28
CA LEU A 105 -7.22 -19.57 7.79
C LEU A 105 -6.62 -19.66 6.38
N GLY A 106 -7.19 -18.97 5.40
CA GLY A 106 -6.74 -19.13 4.03
C GLY A 106 -7.56 -18.38 2.98
N LEU A 107 -7.65 -19.00 1.81
CA LEU A 107 -8.41 -18.56 0.65
C LEU A 107 -9.57 -19.52 0.41
N SER A 108 -10.68 -18.97 -0.08
CA SER A 108 -11.83 -19.72 -0.58
C SER A 108 -12.34 -19.08 -1.87
N GLN A 109 -13.26 -19.76 -2.54
CA GLN A 109 -14.09 -19.17 -3.59
C GLN A 109 -15.46 -18.80 -3.01
N SER A 110 -15.96 -17.62 -3.34
CA SER A 110 -17.32 -17.17 -3.05
C SER A 110 -17.91 -16.55 -4.31
N GLU A 111 -19.05 -17.07 -4.77
CA GLU A 111 -19.71 -16.62 -6.01
C GLU A 111 -18.79 -16.57 -7.24
N GLY A 112 -17.84 -17.51 -7.35
CA GLY A 112 -16.87 -17.58 -8.44
C GLY A 112 -15.73 -16.56 -8.37
N ARG A 113 -15.57 -15.86 -7.24
CA ARG A 113 -14.46 -14.94 -6.97
C ARG A 113 -13.61 -15.43 -5.80
N PRO A 114 -12.31 -15.16 -5.81
CA PRO A 114 -11.46 -15.50 -4.68
C PRO A 114 -11.72 -14.55 -3.52
N VAL A 115 -11.68 -15.06 -2.29
CA VAL A 115 -11.87 -14.32 -1.04
C VAL A 115 -10.94 -14.84 0.04
N TRP A 116 -10.50 -14.00 0.97
CA TRP A 116 -9.89 -14.48 2.21
C TRP A 116 -10.97 -15.19 3.05
N SER A 117 -10.59 -16.25 3.76
CA SER A 117 -11.51 -17.03 4.58
C SER A 117 -10.93 -17.44 5.92
N PHE A 118 -11.81 -17.51 6.91
CA PHE A 118 -11.54 -18.11 8.21
C PHE A 118 -12.70 -19.03 8.59
N ASP A 119 -12.42 -20.33 8.62
CA ASP A 119 -13.38 -21.37 8.97
C ASP A 119 -13.16 -21.81 10.41
N VAL A 120 -14.21 -21.80 11.22
CA VAL A 120 -14.21 -22.33 12.58
C VAL A 120 -15.51 -23.07 12.84
N GLY A 121 -15.42 -24.35 13.21
CA GLY A 121 -16.62 -25.11 13.60
C GLY A 121 -17.65 -25.29 12.47
N GLY A 122 -17.20 -25.27 11.21
CA GLY A 122 -18.06 -25.36 10.02
C GLY A 122 -18.65 -24.02 9.56
N THR A 123 -18.49 -22.93 10.32
CA THR A 123 -18.84 -21.58 9.87
C THR A 123 -17.66 -20.95 9.14
N ARG A 124 -17.87 -20.54 7.89
CA ARG A 124 -16.88 -19.82 7.09
C ARG A 124 -17.15 -18.32 7.11
N LEU A 125 -16.20 -17.55 7.60
CA LEU A 125 -16.15 -16.10 7.44
C LEU A 125 -15.37 -15.79 6.16
N THR A 126 -15.84 -14.84 5.36
CA THR A 126 -15.16 -14.43 4.13
C THR A 126 -15.15 -12.91 3.98
N GLY A 127 -14.15 -12.38 3.28
CA GLY A 127 -14.10 -10.98 2.88
C GLY A 127 -12.73 -10.58 2.34
N GLY A 128 -12.66 -9.38 1.76
CA GLY A 128 -11.47 -8.90 1.04
C GLY A 128 -11.25 -9.64 -0.29
N ARG A 129 -10.46 -9.03 -1.16
CA ARG A 129 -10.10 -9.59 -2.47
C ARG A 129 -8.61 -9.95 -2.43
N PRO A 130 -8.24 -11.24 -2.42
CA PRO A 130 -6.86 -11.66 -2.55
C PRO A 130 -6.40 -11.46 -3.99
N GLU A 131 -5.26 -10.81 -4.19
CA GLU A 131 -4.63 -10.64 -5.49
C GLU A 131 -3.37 -11.50 -5.62
N VAL A 132 -3.10 -11.97 -6.83
CA VAL A 132 -1.89 -12.76 -7.10
C VAL A 132 -0.69 -11.85 -6.94
N ASP A 133 0.36 -12.36 -6.28
CA ASP A 133 1.63 -11.68 -6.10
C ASP A 133 1.56 -10.38 -5.27
N GLU A 134 0.48 -10.17 -4.51
CA GLU A 134 0.31 -9.07 -3.57
C GLU A 134 0.40 -9.55 -2.10
N TRP A 135 1.02 -8.76 -1.24
CA TRP A 135 1.09 -9.06 0.18
C TRP A 135 -0.22 -8.70 0.89
N ALA A 136 -0.63 -9.51 1.85
CA ALA A 136 -1.67 -9.17 2.81
C ALA A 136 -1.30 -9.67 4.22
N TYR A 137 -1.67 -8.91 5.25
CA TYR A 137 -1.68 -9.42 6.61
C TYR A 137 -3.08 -9.96 6.93
N VAL A 138 -3.19 -11.26 7.17
CA VAL A 138 -4.48 -11.93 7.40
C VAL A 138 -4.51 -12.48 8.82
N LEU A 139 -5.61 -12.24 9.54
CA LEU A 139 -5.78 -12.72 10.91
C LEU A 139 -7.21 -13.21 11.18
N GLY A 140 -7.33 -14.46 11.61
CA GLY A 140 -8.57 -15.02 12.16
C GLY A 140 -8.51 -15.04 13.68
N GLN A 141 -9.61 -14.71 14.36
CA GLN A 141 -9.71 -14.81 15.80
C GLN A 141 -11.07 -15.31 16.27
N TYR A 142 -11.08 -15.98 17.42
CA TYR A 142 -12.26 -16.51 18.09
C TYR A 142 -12.22 -16.12 19.58
N ASP A 143 -13.33 -15.58 20.09
CA ASP A 143 -13.53 -15.28 21.51
C ASP A 143 -14.50 -16.29 22.14
N ALA A 144 -13.97 -17.18 23.00
CA ALA A 144 -14.75 -18.19 23.70
C ALA A 144 -15.77 -17.59 24.69
N ARG A 145 -15.57 -16.35 25.14
CA ARG A 145 -16.50 -15.66 26.04
C ARG A 145 -17.78 -15.23 25.32
N THR A 146 -17.67 -14.84 24.04
CA THR A 146 -18.81 -14.40 23.23
C THR A 146 -19.31 -15.50 22.28
N GLY A 147 -18.50 -16.54 22.04
CA GLY A 147 -18.78 -17.58 21.06
C GLY A 147 -18.68 -17.10 19.62
N LYS A 148 -17.95 -16.01 19.37
CA LYS A 148 -17.88 -15.37 18.06
C LYS A 148 -16.49 -15.39 17.45
N ALA A 149 -16.44 -15.48 16.13
CA ALA A 149 -15.23 -15.37 15.33
C ALA A 149 -15.25 -14.11 14.46
N ARG A 150 -14.04 -13.66 14.06
CA ARG A 150 -13.82 -12.54 13.14
C ARG A 150 -12.61 -12.80 12.25
N LEU A 151 -12.71 -12.36 11.00
CA LEU A 151 -11.61 -12.28 10.04
C LEU A 151 -11.15 -10.82 9.91
N HIS A 152 -9.85 -10.61 9.85
CA HIS A 152 -9.23 -9.34 9.53
C HIS A 152 -8.27 -9.49 8.36
N VAL A 153 -8.25 -8.50 7.48
CA VAL A 153 -7.32 -8.38 6.36
C VAL A 153 -6.74 -6.97 6.39
N ASN A 154 -5.41 -6.86 6.36
CA ASN A 154 -4.66 -5.60 6.44
C ASN A 154 -5.13 -4.69 7.59
N GLY A 155 -5.36 -5.31 8.74
CA GLY A 155 -5.81 -4.64 9.96
C GLY A 155 -7.28 -4.24 10.00
N ARG A 156 -8.04 -4.39 8.91
CA ARG A 156 -9.48 -4.08 8.83
C ARG A 156 -10.31 -5.33 9.09
N ALA A 157 -11.43 -5.18 9.80
CA ALA A 157 -12.37 -6.28 10.04
C ALA A 157 -13.20 -6.58 8.78
N MET A 158 -13.23 -7.85 8.38
CA MET A 158 -14.01 -8.33 7.25
C MET A 158 -15.41 -8.75 7.74
N GLY A 159 -16.38 -7.86 7.57
CA GLY A 159 -17.77 -8.07 7.98
C GLY A 159 -18.00 -8.06 9.51
N GLU A 160 -19.18 -8.51 9.91
CA GLU A 160 -19.57 -8.61 11.32
C GLU A 160 -19.00 -9.88 11.98
N GLU A 161 -18.90 -9.87 13.32
CA GLU A 161 -18.54 -11.09 14.05
C GLU A 161 -19.64 -12.14 13.92
N GLN A 162 -19.25 -13.38 13.60
CA GLN A 162 -20.19 -14.48 13.41
C GLN A 162 -20.16 -15.44 14.60
N PRO A 163 -21.33 -15.92 15.09
CA PRO A 163 -21.37 -16.99 16.07
C PRO A 163 -20.82 -18.29 15.46
N VAL A 164 -19.96 -18.99 16.19
CA VAL A 164 -19.35 -20.25 15.76
C VAL A 164 -19.33 -21.27 16.89
N SER A 165 -19.30 -22.56 16.54
CA SER A 165 -19.23 -23.67 17.46
C SER A 165 -17.94 -24.48 17.21
N PRO A 166 -16.80 -24.08 17.79
CA PRO A 166 -15.53 -24.75 17.51
C PRO A 166 -15.57 -26.22 17.90
N VAL A 167 -14.92 -27.06 17.09
CA VAL A 167 -14.66 -28.44 17.45
C VAL A 167 -13.44 -28.47 18.36
N ALA A 168 -13.56 -29.12 19.52
CA ALA A 168 -12.39 -29.36 20.37
C ALA A 168 -11.37 -30.20 19.61
N GLY A 169 -10.18 -29.64 19.41
CA GLY A 169 -9.14 -30.22 18.57
C GLY A 169 -7.76 -29.92 19.14
N GLY A 170 -6.95 -30.96 19.29
CA GLY A 170 -5.56 -30.90 19.75
C GLY A 170 -4.60 -31.60 18.78
N GLY A 171 -4.98 -31.72 17.50
CA GLY A 171 -4.09 -32.20 16.47
C GLY A 171 -3.00 -31.18 16.14
N ASN A 172 -2.05 -31.61 15.31
CA ASN A 172 -0.89 -30.79 14.98
C ASN A 172 -1.29 -29.49 14.29
N PHE A 173 -0.62 -28.40 14.67
CA PHE A 173 -0.72 -27.15 13.93
C PHE A 173 -0.06 -27.32 12.56
N GLN A 174 -0.64 -26.74 11.52
CA GLN A 174 -0.17 -26.81 10.15
C GLN A 174 -0.02 -25.40 9.60
N ILE A 175 1.07 -25.15 8.89
CA ILE A 175 1.26 -23.98 8.04
C ILE A 175 1.31 -24.49 6.60
N GLY A 176 0.49 -23.92 5.72
CA GLY A 176 0.47 -24.23 4.29
C GLY A 176 -0.48 -25.36 3.85
N ARG A 177 -1.24 -25.99 4.75
CA ARG A 177 -2.18 -27.07 4.42
C ARG A 177 -3.23 -27.28 5.51
N ALA A 178 -4.35 -27.92 5.18
CA ALA A 178 -5.39 -28.32 6.12
C ALA A 178 -5.61 -29.84 6.08
N GLN A 179 -6.02 -30.44 7.20
CA GLN A 179 -6.49 -31.83 7.21
C GLN A 179 -7.91 -31.93 6.65
N GLY A 180 -8.10 -32.82 5.67
CA GLY A 180 -9.39 -33.21 5.10
C GLY A 180 -9.63 -34.73 5.15
N PRO A 181 -10.72 -35.23 4.54
CA PRO A 181 -11.13 -36.63 4.64
C PRO A 181 -10.12 -37.64 4.05
N ALA A 182 -9.34 -37.23 3.04
CA ALA A 182 -8.38 -38.08 2.33
C ALA A 182 -6.92 -37.84 2.77
N GLY A 183 -6.69 -37.03 3.81
CA GLY A 183 -5.37 -36.56 4.23
C GLY A 183 -5.25 -35.05 4.16
N HIS A 184 -4.03 -34.52 4.19
CA HIS A 184 -3.81 -33.09 4.04
C HIS A 184 -4.07 -32.61 2.60
N GLN A 185 -4.68 -31.45 2.47
CA GLN A 185 -5.14 -30.83 1.23
C GLN A 185 -5.03 -29.29 1.30
N ASP A 186 -5.58 -28.61 0.28
CA ASP A 186 -5.66 -27.14 0.21
C ASP A 186 -4.29 -26.47 0.35
N HIS A 187 -3.30 -27.00 -0.36
CA HIS A 187 -1.90 -26.58 -0.24
C HIS A 187 -1.69 -25.13 -0.66
N TRP A 188 -1.04 -24.35 0.20
CA TRP A 188 -0.64 -22.98 -0.10
C TRP A 188 0.39 -22.95 -1.22
N ARG A 189 0.22 -22.01 -2.13
CA ARG A 189 1.18 -21.71 -3.18
C ARG A 189 1.50 -20.22 -3.13
N GLY A 190 2.75 -19.88 -2.81
CA GLY A 190 3.20 -18.51 -2.58
C GLY A 190 3.96 -18.37 -1.27
N GLU A 191 4.18 -17.14 -0.82
CA GLU A 191 5.02 -16.83 0.34
C GLU A 191 4.20 -16.64 1.63
N ILE A 192 4.79 -17.01 2.77
CA ILE A 192 4.25 -16.82 4.12
C ILE A 192 5.36 -16.30 5.04
N GLY A 193 5.06 -15.28 5.86
CA GLY A 193 5.98 -14.68 6.81
C GLY A 193 5.32 -14.33 8.15
N ASP A 194 6.12 -14.30 9.21
CA ASP A 194 5.74 -13.81 10.54
C ASP A 194 4.43 -14.40 11.09
N VAL A 195 4.30 -15.73 11.05
CA VAL A 195 3.12 -16.43 11.58
C VAL A 195 3.09 -16.35 13.09
N ARG A 196 2.00 -15.83 13.64
CA ARG A 196 1.75 -15.67 15.08
C ARG A 196 0.47 -16.36 15.48
N VAL A 197 0.52 -17.02 16.63
CA VAL A 197 -0.62 -17.67 17.26
C VAL A 197 -0.72 -17.19 18.70
N HIS A 198 -1.86 -16.62 19.07
CA HIS A 198 -2.15 -16.07 20.38
C HIS A 198 -3.21 -16.90 21.10
N ASP A 199 -3.07 -17.06 22.42
CA ASP A 199 -4.05 -17.68 23.34
C ASP A 199 -5.12 -16.67 23.82
N ARG A 200 -5.32 -15.61 23.04
CA ARG A 200 -6.17 -14.46 23.32
C ARG A 200 -6.57 -13.80 22.00
N VAL A 201 -7.58 -12.94 22.06
CA VAL A 201 -7.85 -12.01 20.95
C VAL A 201 -6.71 -11.00 20.80
N VAL A 202 -6.48 -10.55 19.58
CA VAL A 202 -5.58 -9.43 19.27
C VAL A 202 -6.42 -8.16 19.27
N VAL A 203 -5.99 -7.17 20.06
CA VAL A 203 -6.71 -5.89 20.18
C VAL A 203 -6.40 -4.98 18.98
N PRO A 204 -7.29 -4.02 18.64
CA PRO A 204 -7.14 -3.20 17.43
C PRO A 204 -5.78 -2.49 17.26
N ASP A 205 -5.22 -1.92 18.33
CA ASP A 205 -3.91 -1.24 18.27
C ASP A 205 -2.76 -2.21 17.96
N GLU A 206 -2.80 -3.40 18.55
CA GLU A 206 -1.80 -4.45 18.28
C GLU A 206 -1.95 -4.96 16.85
N LEU A 207 -3.19 -5.19 16.38
CA LEU A 207 -3.46 -5.60 15.01
C LEU A 207 -2.97 -4.55 14.00
N THR A 208 -3.22 -3.26 14.28
CA THR A 208 -2.71 -2.15 13.46
C THR A 208 -1.19 -2.19 13.37
N GLY A 209 -0.51 -2.42 14.50
CA GLY A 209 0.95 -2.57 14.52
C GLY A 209 1.43 -3.77 13.69
N LEU A 210 0.77 -4.92 13.81
CA LEU A 210 1.12 -6.15 13.08
C LEU A 210 0.93 -6.03 11.57
N ALA A 211 -0.14 -5.35 11.14
CA ALA A 211 -0.48 -5.15 9.74
C ALA A 211 0.15 -3.88 9.13
N SER A 212 0.86 -3.07 9.92
CA SER A 212 1.41 -1.80 9.43
C SER A 212 2.57 -2.00 8.45
N ARG A 213 2.55 -1.21 7.37
CA ARG A 213 3.69 -1.01 6.45
C ARG A 213 4.14 0.43 6.58
N LYS A 214 5.38 0.64 7.01
CA LYS A 214 5.96 1.97 7.12
C LYS A 214 6.33 2.50 5.74
N ALA A 215 5.78 3.65 5.39
CA ALA A 215 6.15 4.35 4.16
C ALA A 215 7.64 4.78 4.20
N ARG A 216 8.32 4.60 3.08
CA ARG A 216 9.73 4.98 2.89
C ARG A 216 9.84 6.05 1.82
N LEU A 217 10.48 7.16 2.14
CA LEU A 217 10.80 8.20 1.17
C LEU A 217 11.67 7.62 0.04
N ARG A 218 11.27 7.90 -1.20
CA ARG A 218 11.92 7.46 -2.45
C ARG A 218 12.57 8.61 -3.20
N GLY A 219 12.05 9.83 -3.03
CA GLY A 219 12.65 11.04 -3.53
C GLY A 219 11.98 12.27 -2.92
N HIS A 220 12.77 13.30 -2.69
CA HIS A 220 12.34 14.65 -2.32
C HIS A 220 13.08 15.67 -3.18
N TRP A 221 12.32 16.45 -3.94
CA TRP A 221 12.82 17.58 -4.71
C TRP A 221 12.22 18.85 -4.15
N ALA A 222 13.06 19.62 -3.46
CA ALA A 222 12.71 20.93 -2.91
C ALA A 222 12.71 22.04 -3.98
N LEU A 223 13.20 21.77 -5.20
CA LEU A 223 13.11 22.71 -6.33
C LEU A 223 13.70 24.11 -6.07
N GLU A 224 14.69 24.18 -5.18
CA GLU A 224 15.39 25.41 -4.77
C GLU A 224 16.36 25.92 -5.83
N THR A 225 16.97 24.98 -6.58
CA THR A 225 17.94 25.27 -7.65
C THR A 225 17.84 24.22 -8.75
N ALA A 226 18.24 24.59 -9.96
CA ALA A 226 18.38 23.64 -11.06
C ALA A 226 19.57 24.00 -11.96
N PRO A 227 20.82 23.90 -11.47
CA PRO A 227 21.99 24.10 -12.32
C PRO A 227 21.92 23.16 -13.54
N ASP A 228 22.22 23.68 -14.72
CA ASP A 228 22.12 22.98 -16.00
C ASP A 228 20.74 22.32 -16.27
N GLY A 229 19.67 22.87 -15.67
CA GLY A 229 18.30 22.37 -15.80
C GLY A 229 18.03 21.09 -15.01
N LEU A 230 18.84 20.77 -13.99
CA LEU A 230 18.68 19.60 -13.12
C LEU A 230 18.47 20.03 -11.67
N SER A 231 17.28 19.81 -11.14
CA SER A 231 17.00 19.97 -9.71
C SER A 231 17.37 18.69 -8.96
N ALA A 232 18.28 18.80 -8.00
CA ALA A 232 18.79 17.67 -7.25
C ALA A 232 17.71 17.04 -6.34
N GLU A 233 17.78 15.72 -6.20
CA GLU A 233 17.06 14.98 -5.16
C GLU A 233 17.84 15.10 -3.84
N ALA A 234 17.12 15.27 -2.73
CA ALA A 234 17.68 15.63 -1.42
C ALA A 234 18.68 14.61 -0.86
N ASP A 235 18.47 13.31 -1.10
CA ASP A 235 19.30 12.21 -0.61
C ASP A 235 20.28 11.65 -1.68
N GLY A 236 20.48 12.39 -2.78
CA GLY A 236 21.39 12.01 -3.87
C GLY A 236 20.80 11.01 -4.87
N GLY A 237 19.48 10.88 -4.91
CA GLY A 237 18.73 10.13 -5.92
C GLY A 237 18.69 10.80 -7.29
N GLU A 238 17.78 10.32 -8.14
CA GLU A 238 17.63 10.84 -9.50
C GLU A 238 17.13 12.30 -9.51
N PRO A 239 17.82 13.24 -10.20
CA PRO A 239 17.37 14.62 -10.27
C PRO A 239 16.11 14.77 -11.13
N LEU A 240 15.32 15.81 -10.85
CA LEU A 240 14.26 16.28 -11.75
C LEU A 240 14.88 17.12 -12.86
N LYS A 241 14.75 16.66 -14.10
CA LYS A 241 15.17 17.41 -15.28
C LYS A 241 14.08 18.36 -15.74
N LEU A 242 14.40 19.64 -15.82
CA LEU A 242 13.53 20.68 -16.34
C LEU A 242 13.44 20.58 -17.87
N GLY A 243 12.22 20.68 -18.37
CA GLY A 243 11.91 20.82 -19.79
C GLY A 243 11.93 22.28 -20.26
N PRO A 244 11.72 22.51 -21.56
CA PRO A 244 11.44 23.84 -22.09
C PRO A 244 10.24 24.47 -21.35
N GLY A 245 10.25 25.80 -21.15
CA GLY A 245 9.16 26.49 -20.46
C GLY A 245 9.12 26.31 -18.93
N ALA A 246 10.11 25.63 -18.35
CA ALA A 246 10.29 25.46 -16.92
C ALA A 246 11.56 26.18 -16.43
N SER A 247 11.47 26.81 -15.26
CA SER A 247 12.62 27.45 -14.61
C SER A 247 12.49 27.39 -13.10
N VAL A 248 13.60 27.39 -12.36
CA VAL A 248 13.55 27.61 -10.91
C VAL A 248 13.62 29.11 -10.64
N TYR A 249 12.54 29.68 -10.10
CA TYR A 249 12.53 31.06 -9.62
C TYR A 249 13.24 31.13 -8.27
N ARG A 250 14.09 32.14 -8.11
CA ARG A 250 14.66 32.54 -6.83
C ARG A 250 14.60 34.06 -6.74
N PRO A 251 14.10 34.64 -5.64
CA PRO A 251 14.11 36.08 -5.48
C PRO A 251 15.56 36.57 -5.39
N ALA A 252 15.94 37.50 -6.26
CA ALA A 252 17.14 38.29 -6.06
C ALA A 252 16.81 39.33 -4.99
N LEU A 253 17.18 39.08 -3.74
CA LEU A 253 17.11 40.10 -2.70
C LEU A 253 18.29 41.06 -2.91
N ASP A 254 18.08 42.08 -3.75
CA ASP A 254 19.06 43.14 -4.01
C ASP A 254 18.84 44.40 -3.15
N CYS A 255 17.92 44.33 -2.16
CA CYS A 255 17.61 45.41 -1.22
C CYS A 255 18.18 45.18 0.19
N ASP A 256 18.34 46.29 0.94
CA ASP A 256 18.89 46.31 2.31
C ASP A 256 17.97 45.54 3.28
N PRO A 257 18.48 44.57 4.06
CA PRO A 257 17.68 43.82 5.04
C PRO A 257 17.06 44.67 6.16
N LEU A 258 17.45 45.94 6.29
CA LEU A 258 16.82 46.91 7.21
C LEU A 258 15.69 47.72 6.57
N ASP A 259 15.44 47.58 5.27
CA ASP A 259 14.33 48.23 4.59
C ASP A 259 13.02 47.46 4.87
N PRO A 260 12.05 48.05 5.61
CA PRO A 260 10.78 47.40 5.90
C PRO A 260 9.87 47.22 4.69
N GLU A 261 10.23 47.76 3.51
CA GLU A 261 9.52 47.55 2.23
C GLU A 261 10.24 46.52 1.33
N CYS A 262 11.35 45.93 1.79
CA CYS A 262 12.12 44.90 1.06
C CYS A 262 11.44 43.52 1.16
N PHE A 263 10.40 43.32 0.36
CA PHE A 263 9.75 42.02 0.17
C PHE A 263 9.78 41.62 -1.31
N PRO A 264 10.00 40.33 -1.64
CA PRO A 264 9.96 39.88 -3.02
C PRO A 264 8.54 39.99 -3.58
N GLU A 265 8.41 40.39 -4.85
CA GLU A 265 7.10 40.47 -5.54
C GLU A 265 6.36 39.12 -5.53
N VAL A 266 7.12 38.03 -5.68
CA VAL A 266 6.65 36.65 -5.53
C VAL A 266 7.51 35.96 -4.48
N SER A 267 6.87 35.52 -3.40
CA SER A 267 7.55 34.72 -2.37
C SER A 267 7.66 33.26 -2.82
N PRO A 268 8.81 32.60 -2.60
CA PRO A 268 8.91 31.13 -2.70
C PRO A 268 7.78 30.44 -1.94
N ILE A 269 7.35 29.28 -2.43
CA ILE A 269 6.33 28.48 -1.74
C ILE A 269 6.92 27.99 -0.41
N GLU A 270 8.08 27.37 -0.47
CA GLU A 270 8.90 26.99 0.68
C GLU A 270 10.39 27.22 0.32
N GLY A 271 11.24 27.44 1.33
CA GLY A 271 12.68 27.61 1.08
C GLY A 271 13.08 28.89 0.34
N GLU A 272 14.04 28.75 -0.58
CA GLU A 272 14.73 29.81 -1.32
C GLU A 272 14.28 29.94 -2.79
N GLY A 273 13.49 28.99 -3.30
CA GLY A 273 13.02 28.98 -4.68
C GLY A 273 11.81 28.08 -4.92
N HIS A 274 11.35 28.02 -6.17
CA HIS A 274 10.31 27.07 -6.61
C HIS A 274 10.41 26.84 -8.12
N LEU A 275 9.79 25.77 -8.61
CA LEU A 275 9.64 25.51 -10.04
C LEU A 275 8.51 26.36 -10.61
N ALA A 276 8.81 27.31 -11.49
CA ALA A 276 7.84 28.07 -12.25
C ALA A 276 7.61 27.43 -13.63
N LEU A 277 6.34 27.29 -14.01
CA LEU A 277 5.90 26.66 -15.27
C LEU A 277 5.01 27.60 -16.08
N ASP A 278 5.31 27.72 -17.38
CA ASP A 278 4.72 28.71 -18.28
C ASP A 278 3.29 28.39 -18.79
N GLY A 279 2.75 27.21 -18.47
CA GLY A 279 1.44 26.78 -18.97
C GLY A 279 1.40 26.28 -20.42
N THR A 280 2.49 26.34 -21.18
CA THR A 280 2.51 25.97 -22.60
C THR A 280 3.38 24.77 -22.91
N SER A 281 4.55 24.70 -22.28
CA SER A 281 5.54 23.66 -22.53
C SER A 281 6.28 23.23 -21.27
N GLY A 282 6.19 24.00 -20.18
CA GLY A 282 6.86 23.77 -18.91
C GLY A 282 6.57 22.42 -18.28
N TYR A 283 7.64 21.69 -17.92
CA TYR A 283 7.57 20.52 -17.05
C TYR A 283 8.90 20.26 -16.35
N ALA A 284 8.90 19.41 -15.33
CA ALA A 284 10.08 18.72 -14.85
C ALA A 284 9.82 17.21 -14.76
N ALA A 285 10.83 16.37 -14.96
CA ALA A 285 10.65 14.92 -15.01
C ALA A 285 11.85 14.13 -14.52
N THR A 286 11.57 12.96 -13.95
CA THR A 286 12.54 11.87 -13.79
C THR A 286 12.50 10.98 -15.05
N GLN A 287 13.57 10.24 -15.30
CA GLN A 287 13.65 9.25 -16.38
C GLN A 287 13.01 7.92 -15.96
N GLN A 288 13.17 7.53 -14.68
CA GLN A 288 12.67 6.27 -14.15
C GLN A 288 11.48 6.47 -13.20
N PRO A 289 10.61 5.44 -13.03
CA PRO A 289 9.54 5.50 -12.06
C PRO A 289 10.10 5.62 -10.63
N VAL A 290 9.49 6.51 -9.84
CA VAL A 290 9.93 6.80 -8.46
C VAL A 290 9.12 6.00 -7.43
N VAL A 291 7.90 5.57 -7.81
CA VAL A 291 7.02 4.69 -7.03
C VAL A 291 6.62 3.48 -7.87
N ASP A 292 6.29 2.38 -7.20
CA ASP A 292 5.65 1.23 -7.83
C ASP A 292 4.13 1.43 -7.72
N THR A 293 3.47 1.70 -8.84
CA THR A 293 2.02 1.99 -8.85
C THR A 293 1.15 0.73 -8.76
N GLY A 294 1.76 -0.46 -8.65
CA GLY A 294 1.07 -1.70 -8.28
C GLY A 294 1.24 -2.09 -6.81
N ASP A 295 1.92 -1.28 -6.00
CA ASP A 295 2.05 -1.44 -4.54
C ASP A 295 1.58 -0.13 -3.89
N SER A 296 1.42 -0.10 -2.58
CA SER A 296 1.11 1.13 -1.83
C SER A 296 2.10 2.24 -2.17
N PHE A 297 1.61 3.45 -2.43
CA PHE A 297 2.45 4.62 -2.67
C PHE A 297 1.81 5.92 -2.17
N THR A 298 2.66 6.93 -1.96
CA THR A 298 2.20 8.31 -1.76
C THR A 298 3.05 9.27 -2.57
N VAL A 299 2.43 10.19 -3.31
CA VAL A 299 3.13 11.27 -4.02
C VAL A 299 2.52 12.60 -3.62
N THR A 300 3.37 13.57 -3.29
CA THR A 300 2.95 14.90 -2.84
C THR A 300 3.63 16.00 -3.64
N ALA A 301 2.97 17.14 -3.77
CA ALA A 301 3.57 18.39 -4.24
C ALA A 301 2.80 19.57 -3.65
N THR A 302 3.49 20.68 -3.41
CA THR A 302 2.86 21.96 -3.12
C THR A 302 2.75 22.73 -4.43
N VAL A 303 1.58 23.26 -4.74
CA VAL A 303 1.29 24.00 -5.97
C VAL A 303 0.65 25.34 -5.66
N ARG A 304 1.01 26.35 -6.44
CA ARG A 304 0.33 27.64 -6.51
C ARG A 304 -0.11 27.88 -7.95
N LEU A 305 -1.41 28.02 -8.17
CA LEU A 305 -1.94 28.36 -9.49
C LEU A 305 -1.68 29.84 -9.79
N ALA A 306 -1.17 30.14 -10.98
CA ALA A 306 -0.98 31.52 -11.44
C ALA A 306 -2.30 32.17 -11.89
N ASP A 307 -3.16 31.40 -12.56
CA ASP A 307 -4.41 31.90 -13.13
C ASP A 307 -5.54 31.90 -12.09
N SER A 308 -6.18 33.05 -11.87
CA SER A 308 -7.34 33.19 -10.95
C SER A 308 -8.54 32.33 -11.35
N HIS A 309 -8.75 32.14 -12.65
CA HIS A 309 -9.79 31.31 -13.24
C HIS A 309 -9.21 30.51 -14.40
N PRO A 310 -8.47 29.41 -14.12
CA PRO A 310 -7.98 28.57 -15.19
C PRO A 310 -9.17 27.99 -15.96
N ASP A 311 -9.15 28.11 -17.28
CA ASP A 311 -10.26 27.71 -18.17
C ASP A 311 -10.04 26.34 -18.83
N ARG A 312 -8.90 25.71 -18.54
CA ARG A 312 -8.49 24.42 -19.08
C ARG A 312 -7.91 23.50 -18.00
N PRO A 313 -7.95 22.18 -18.22
CA PRO A 313 -7.28 21.23 -17.31
C PRO A 313 -5.76 21.44 -17.27
N MET A 314 -5.19 21.35 -16.07
CA MET A 314 -3.76 21.51 -15.82
C MET A 314 -3.26 20.45 -14.83
N THR A 315 -2.32 19.60 -15.26
CA THR A 315 -1.76 18.52 -14.46
C THR A 315 -0.58 19.03 -13.63
N VAL A 316 -0.62 18.79 -12.32
CA VAL A 316 0.48 19.11 -11.39
C VAL A 316 1.45 17.94 -11.28
N LEU A 317 0.93 16.73 -11.10
CA LEU A 317 1.72 15.51 -10.91
C LEU A 317 1.16 14.40 -11.79
N SER A 318 2.03 13.61 -12.42
CA SER A 318 1.63 12.34 -13.03
C SER A 318 2.75 11.31 -13.00
N GLN A 319 2.39 10.03 -12.87
CA GLN A 319 3.31 8.93 -13.12
C GLN A 319 3.06 8.40 -14.54
N SER A 320 4.09 8.37 -15.37
CA SER A 320 3.92 8.07 -16.80
C SER A 320 3.93 6.56 -17.06
N GLY A 321 2.96 6.08 -17.86
CA GLY A 321 3.02 4.78 -18.52
C GLY A 321 3.53 4.91 -19.96
N GLU A 322 3.33 3.87 -20.77
CA GLU A 322 3.75 3.85 -22.18
C GLU A 322 2.82 4.69 -23.08
N HIS A 323 1.52 4.65 -22.83
CA HIS A 323 0.48 5.30 -23.63
C HIS A 323 -0.45 6.22 -22.83
N ARG A 324 -0.51 6.05 -21.52
CA ARG A 324 -1.28 6.86 -20.58
C ARG A 324 -0.48 7.11 -19.31
N SER A 325 -0.79 8.19 -18.58
CA SER A 325 -0.30 8.34 -17.21
C SER A 325 -1.01 7.32 -16.32
N ALA A 326 -0.28 6.50 -15.55
CA ALA A 326 -0.87 5.53 -14.61
C ALA A 326 -1.82 6.22 -13.61
N PHE A 327 -1.47 7.44 -13.20
CA PHE A 327 -2.40 8.41 -12.63
C PHE A 327 -1.92 9.82 -12.96
N LYS A 328 -2.82 10.79 -12.87
CA LYS A 328 -2.48 12.22 -12.84
C LYS A 328 -3.35 12.98 -11.85
N VAL A 329 -2.77 13.99 -11.21
CA VAL A 329 -3.47 14.97 -10.38
C VAL A 329 -3.53 16.27 -11.16
N ARG A 330 -4.75 16.72 -11.46
CA ARG A 330 -4.97 17.91 -12.27
C ARG A 330 -5.98 18.85 -11.64
N TYR A 331 -5.94 20.12 -12.02
CA TYR A 331 -7.05 21.04 -11.80
C TYR A 331 -8.14 20.80 -12.86
N GLY A 332 -9.39 20.66 -12.41
CA GLY A 332 -10.59 20.53 -13.23
C GLY A 332 -11.38 21.85 -13.23
N PRO A 333 -11.36 22.64 -14.33
CA PRO A 333 -11.99 23.95 -14.38
C PRO A 333 -13.52 23.88 -14.32
N ALA A 334 -14.13 22.79 -14.79
CA ALA A 334 -15.59 22.62 -14.78
C ALA A 334 -16.17 22.47 -13.35
N THR A 335 -15.33 22.11 -12.39
CA THR A 335 -15.72 21.77 -11.01
C THR A 335 -14.97 22.57 -9.96
N ASP A 336 -14.06 23.46 -10.38
CA ASP A 336 -13.13 24.19 -9.51
C ASP A 336 -12.43 23.28 -8.48
N SER A 337 -12.01 22.10 -8.92
CA SER A 337 -11.50 21.05 -8.03
C SER A 337 -10.17 20.47 -8.48
N TRP A 338 -9.41 19.94 -7.52
CA TRP A 338 -8.33 19.01 -7.81
C TRP A 338 -8.93 17.64 -8.08
N GLU A 339 -8.57 17.05 -9.20
CA GLU A 339 -9.04 15.78 -9.70
C GLU A 339 -7.88 14.78 -9.76
N LEU A 340 -8.09 13.61 -9.18
CA LEU A 340 -7.26 12.43 -9.45
C LEU A 340 -7.90 11.68 -10.62
N VAL A 341 -7.13 11.54 -11.69
CA VAL A 341 -7.55 10.87 -12.91
C VAL A 341 -6.73 9.62 -13.13
N VAL A 342 -7.42 8.52 -13.43
CA VAL A 342 -6.82 7.20 -13.70
C VAL A 342 -7.32 6.67 -15.06
N PRO A 343 -6.46 6.03 -15.86
CA PRO A 343 -6.88 5.42 -17.12
C PRO A 343 -7.45 4.01 -16.88
N ALA A 344 -8.40 3.58 -17.72
CA ALA A 344 -8.91 2.21 -17.71
C ALA A 344 -7.85 1.17 -18.15
N ALA A 345 -6.90 1.60 -18.98
CA ALA A 345 -5.77 0.80 -19.41
C ALA A 345 -4.61 1.67 -19.89
N ASP A 346 -3.39 1.12 -19.89
CA ASP A 346 -2.25 1.71 -20.57
C ASP A 346 -2.20 1.24 -22.03
N THR A 347 -3.18 1.70 -22.82
CA THR A 347 -3.27 1.44 -24.25
C THR A 347 -3.62 2.72 -25.00
N PRO A 348 -3.26 2.84 -26.29
CA PRO A 348 -3.62 4.03 -27.06
C PRO A 348 -5.13 4.27 -27.06
N GLY A 349 -5.55 5.46 -26.63
CA GLY A 349 -6.97 5.84 -26.63
C GLY A 349 -7.79 5.34 -25.43
N ALA A 350 -7.19 4.68 -24.43
CA ALA A 350 -7.91 4.21 -23.25
C ALA A 350 -8.66 5.34 -22.52
N ALA A 351 -9.91 5.09 -22.14
CA ALA A 351 -10.71 6.08 -21.42
C ALA A 351 -10.08 6.45 -20.07
N GLU A 352 -10.22 7.71 -19.67
CA GLU A 352 -9.81 8.21 -18.36
C GLU A 352 -11.03 8.52 -17.52
N THR A 353 -10.95 8.24 -16.22
CA THR A 353 -12.01 8.54 -15.26
C THR A 353 -11.45 9.40 -14.13
N VAL A 354 -12.27 10.34 -13.66
CA VAL A 354 -11.99 11.07 -12.42
C VAL A 354 -12.34 10.13 -11.26
N ALA A 355 -11.33 9.52 -10.65
CA ALA A 355 -11.49 8.60 -9.53
C ALA A 355 -11.83 9.35 -8.24
N ALA A 356 -11.18 10.48 -7.99
CA ALA A 356 -11.38 11.28 -6.80
C ALA A 356 -11.36 12.77 -7.12
N ARG A 357 -12.09 13.57 -6.35
CA ARG A 357 -12.09 15.03 -6.47
C ARG A 357 -12.19 15.74 -5.11
N ILE A 358 -11.59 16.92 -5.04
CA ILE A 358 -11.67 17.78 -3.84
C ILE A 358 -11.57 19.26 -4.26
N PRO A 359 -12.42 20.16 -3.72
CA PRO A 359 -12.40 21.57 -4.12
C PRO A 359 -11.03 22.24 -3.98
N SER A 360 -10.66 23.03 -4.98
CA SER A 360 -9.48 23.89 -4.95
C SER A 360 -9.75 25.13 -4.10
N TRP A 361 -8.70 25.70 -3.51
CA TRP A 361 -8.78 26.96 -2.77
C TRP A 361 -8.61 28.20 -3.67
N GLY A 362 -8.52 27.98 -4.99
CA GLY A 362 -8.32 29.04 -5.96
C GLY A 362 -6.85 29.45 -6.12
N ALA A 363 -6.62 30.44 -6.98
CA ALA A 363 -5.28 30.88 -7.34
C ALA A 363 -4.58 31.72 -6.28
N GLY A 364 -3.25 31.77 -6.38
CA GLY A 364 -2.40 32.53 -5.46
C GLY A 364 -2.24 31.90 -4.06
N TYR A 365 -2.97 30.83 -3.75
CA TYR A 365 -2.80 30.07 -2.51
C TYR A 365 -1.91 28.85 -2.73
N ASP A 366 -1.01 28.62 -1.78
CA ASP A 366 -0.23 27.39 -1.71
C ASP A 366 -1.12 26.24 -1.27
N GLN A 367 -1.15 25.19 -2.09
CA GLN A 367 -1.98 24.03 -1.88
C GLN A 367 -1.11 22.78 -1.95
N ARG A 368 -1.07 22.04 -0.85
CA ARG A 368 -0.35 20.79 -0.75
C ARG A 368 -1.23 19.64 -1.17
N LEU A 369 -0.94 19.09 -2.34
CA LEU A 369 -1.60 17.93 -2.89
C LEU A 369 -0.89 16.67 -2.42
N ALA A 370 -1.65 15.65 -2.05
CA ALA A 370 -1.12 14.30 -1.86
C ALA A 370 -2.09 13.26 -2.44
N VAL A 371 -1.55 12.33 -3.22
CA VAL A 371 -2.26 11.11 -3.62
C VAL A 371 -1.69 9.97 -2.82
N VAL A 372 -2.56 9.22 -2.18
CA VAL A 372 -2.25 8.00 -1.44
C VAL A 372 -2.97 6.85 -2.12
N TYR A 373 -2.25 5.83 -2.54
CA TYR A 373 -2.82 4.53 -2.88
C TYR A 373 -2.36 3.52 -1.83
N ASP A 374 -3.32 2.79 -1.27
CA ASP A 374 -3.13 1.73 -0.29
C ASP A 374 -3.54 0.39 -0.94
N ASP A 375 -2.54 -0.36 -1.42
CA ASP A 375 -2.71 -1.68 -2.07
C ASP A 375 -3.48 -2.64 -1.16
N ALA A 376 -3.14 -2.61 0.12
CA ALA A 376 -3.75 -3.43 1.15
C ALA A 376 -5.28 -3.26 1.26
N THR A 377 -5.84 -2.18 0.70
CA THR A 377 -7.27 -1.88 0.77
C THR A 377 -7.88 -1.51 -0.57
N ASP A 378 -7.10 -1.59 -1.65
CA ASP A 378 -7.45 -1.11 -2.98
C ASP A 378 -8.10 0.27 -2.96
N GLU A 379 -7.55 1.19 -2.16
CA GLU A 379 -8.14 2.52 -2.00
C GLU A 379 -7.15 3.58 -2.44
N VAL A 380 -7.60 4.47 -3.33
CA VAL A 380 -6.88 5.68 -3.66
C VAL A 380 -7.58 6.90 -3.07
N ARG A 381 -6.81 7.84 -2.54
CA ARG A 381 -7.33 9.04 -1.89
C ARG A 381 -6.49 10.27 -2.22
N LEU A 382 -7.17 11.38 -2.46
CA LEU A 382 -6.61 12.69 -2.74
C LEU A 382 -6.78 13.60 -1.51
N TYR A 383 -5.69 14.27 -1.14
CA TYR A 383 -5.65 15.22 -0.04
C TYR A 383 -5.25 16.60 -0.54
N VAL A 384 -5.85 17.64 0.04
CA VAL A 384 -5.45 19.04 -0.10
C VAL A 384 -5.20 19.60 1.29
N ASN A 385 -3.98 20.10 1.55
CA ASN A 385 -3.59 20.67 2.84
C ASN A 385 -3.87 19.71 4.02
N GLY A 386 -3.60 18.43 3.82
CA GLY A 386 -3.83 17.37 4.81
C GLY A 386 -5.30 16.99 5.03
N ARG A 387 -6.24 17.53 4.24
CA ARG A 387 -7.68 17.25 4.34
C ARG A 387 -8.18 16.45 3.15
N THR A 388 -9.18 15.61 3.39
CA THR A 388 -9.89 14.78 2.39
C THR A 388 -11.40 14.91 2.61
N ASN A 389 -12.22 14.51 1.64
CA ASN A 389 -13.68 14.41 1.79
C ASN A 389 -14.19 13.06 1.23
N ALA A 390 -15.50 12.85 1.20
CA ALA A 390 -16.12 11.61 0.73
C ALA A 390 -15.96 11.36 -0.79
N GLU A 391 -15.80 12.42 -1.60
CA GLU A 391 -15.58 12.33 -3.05
C GLU A 391 -14.09 12.26 -3.42
N ALA A 392 -13.21 12.45 -2.45
CA ALA A 392 -11.77 12.46 -2.62
C ALA A 392 -11.15 11.07 -2.44
N GLY A 393 -11.95 10.00 -2.45
CA GLY A 393 -11.47 8.63 -2.42
C GLY A 393 -12.29 7.72 -3.31
N ALA A 394 -11.65 6.66 -3.82
CA ALA A 394 -12.29 5.63 -4.62
C ALA A 394 -11.60 4.29 -4.43
N GLU A 395 -12.36 3.22 -4.64
CA GLU A 395 -11.79 1.90 -4.85
C GLU A 395 -11.00 1.89 -6.17
N PHE A 396 -9.78 1.36 -6.12
CA PHE A 396 -8.86 1.29 -7.24
C PHE A 396 -8.21 -0.10 -7.27
N HIS A 397 -8.95 -1.04 -7.80
CA HIS A 397 -8.55 -2.44 -7.96
C HIS A 397 -7.57 -2.63 -9.12
N ASP A 398 -6.82 -3.74 -9.08
CA ASP A 398 -5.99 -4.22 -10.19
C ASP A 398 -4.98 -3.15 -10.66
N ALA A 399 -4.40 -2.41 -9.69
CA ALA A 399 -3.45 -1.34 -9.95
C ALA A 399 -2.21 -1.87 -10.68
N ARG A 400 -1.77 -1.12 -11.69
CA ARG A 400 -0.73 -1.58 -12.62
C ARG A 400 0.56 -0.84 -12.39
N LYS A 401 1.66 -1.58 -12.45
CA LYS A 401 3.01 -1.02 -12.39
C LYS A 401 3.30 -0.15 -13.62
N SER A 402 3.58 1.12 -13.35
CA SER A 402 4.01 2.11 -14.33
C SER A 402 5.51 1.96 -14.62
N THR A 403 5.91 2.20 -15.86
CA THR A 403 7.32 2.07 -16.31
C THR A 403 7.99 3.40 -16.66
N GLY A 404 7.24 4.47 -16.87
CA GLY A 404 7.77 5.80 -17.14
C GLY A 404 7.96 6.64 -15.87
N GLY A 405 8.73 7.71 -15.97
CA GLY A 405 9.11 8.56 -14.84
C GLY A 405 8.02 9.49 -14.32
N LEU A 406 8.23 10.00 -13.10
CA LEU A 406 7.42 11.04 -12.47
C LEU A 406 7.51 12.32 -13.30
N GLN A 407 6.36 12.93 -13.58
CA GLN A 407 6.23 14.22 -14.25
C GLN A 407 5.63 15.24 -13.28
N VAL A 408 6.16 16.45 -13.37
CA VAL A 408 5.67 17.64 -12.70
C VAL A 408 5.25 18.63 -13.77
N GLY A 409 4.00 19.08 -13.74
CA GLY A 409 3.48 20.10 -14.64
C GLY A 409 2.86 19.62 -15.96
N ARG A 410 2.76 18.30 -16.19
CA ARG A 410 2.10 17.74 -17.38
C ARG A 410 1.64 16.29 -17.18
N GLY A 411 0.78 15.82 -18.08
CA GLY A 411 0.39 14.41 -18.18
C GLY A 411 0.23 13.97 -19.64
N ILE A 412 0.07 12.67 -19.86
CA ILE A 412 -0.27 12.12 -21.18
C ILE A 412 -1.79 12.27 -21.38
N THR A 413 -2.19 12.88 -22.48
CA THR A 413 -3.59 13.06 -22.93
C THR A 413 -3.85 12.19 -24.15
N ALA A 414 -5.05 12.31 -24.74
CA ALA A 414 -5.36 11.64 -26.01
C ALA A 414 -4.40 12.05 -27.15
N ASP A 415 -3.89 13.29 -27.12
CA ASP A 415 -3.06 13.88 -28.18
C ASP A 415 -1.56 13.88 -27.85
N GLY A 416 -1.15 13.15 -26.80
CA GLY A 416 0.24 13.11 -26.32
C GLY A 416 0.45 13.95 -25.06
N TRP A 417 1.62 14.54 -24.87
CA TRP A 417 1.89 15.37 -23.69
C TRP A 417 1.05 16.65 -23.70
N GLY A 418 0.29 16.89 -22.63
CA GLY A 418 -0.58 18.05 -22.52
C GLY A 418 -0.95 18.38 -21.07
N GLU A 419 -2.01 19.18 -20.93
CA GLU A 419 -2.46 19.73 -19.63
C GLU A 419 -1.32 20.46 -18.89
N TYR A 420 -0.51 21.24 -19.62
CA TYR A 420 0.63 21.94 -19.05
C TYR A 420 0.19 22.93 -17.97
N LEU A 421 0.77 22.81 -16.77
CA LEU A 421 0.47 23.68 -15.63
C LEU A 421 1.02 25.09 -15.85
N HIS A 422 0.18 26.09 -15.62
CA HIS A 422 0.59 27.48 -15.45
C HIS A 422 0.59 27.84 -13.96
N GLY A 423 1.78 28.00 -13.40
CA GLY A 423 1.95 28.23 -11.97
C GLY A 423 3.23 27.61 -11.42
N ASP A 424 3.25 27.52 -10.10
CA ASP A 424 4.47 27.23 -9.34
C ASP A 424 4.31 25.89 -8.60
N VAL A 425 5.38 25.10 -8.55
CA VAL A 425 5.43 23.81 -7.85
C VAL A 425 6.67 23.73 -6.97
N ASP A 426 6.50 23.13 -5.80
CA ASP A 426 7.54 22.96 -4.80
C ASP A 426 7.30 21.68 -3.97
N GLN A 427 8.30 21.24 -3.21
CA GLN A 427 8.24 20.16 -2.23
C GLN A 427 7.64 18.86 -2.79
N VAL A 428 8.14 18.45 -3.96
CA VAL A 428 7.71 17.20 -4.59
C VAL A 428 8.31 16.04 -3.82
N ARG A 429 7.49 15.13 -3.32
CA ARG A 429 7.93 13.95 -2.55
C ARG A 429 7.25 12.70 -3.03
N ALA A 430 7.98 11.61 -3.06
CA ALA A 430 7.49 10.29 -3.42
C ALA A 430 7.82 9.28 -2.32
N PHE A 431 6.87 8.46 -1.92
CA PHE A 431 7.01 7.43 -0.90
C PHE A 431 6.56 6.08 -1.44
N ALA A 432 7.32 5.03 -1.11
CA ALA A 432 6.86 3.64 -1.22
C ALA A 432 6.12 3.31 0.07
N GLY A 433 4.82 3.08 0.00
CA GLY A 433 3.90 2.94 1.12
C GLY A 433 2.85 4.05 1.18
N ALA A 434 1.71 3.74 1.80
CA ALA A 434 0.60 4.65 2.01
C ALA A 434 0.83 5.49 3.29
N LEU A 435 0.90 6.82 3.16
CA LEU A 435 0.91 7.71 4.32
C LEU A 435 -0.49 7.87 4.90
N THR A 436 -0.56 7.92 6.23
CA THR A 436 -1.80 8.26 6.94
C THR A 436 -2.13 9.74 6.81
N GLY A 437 -3.40 10.12 6.97
CA GLY A 437 -3.80 11.53 6.97
C GLY A 437 -3.05 12.38 8.02
N GLY A 438 -2.69 11.78 9.17
CA GLY A 438 -1.87 12.43 10.18
C GLY A 438 -0.43 12.69 9.71
N GLU A 439 0.19 11.74 9.03
CA GLU A 439 1.52 11.92 8.44
C GLU A 439 1.51 12.95 7.32
N ILE A 440 0.49 12.95 6.45
CA ILE A 440 0.33 13.94 5.38
C ILE A 440 0.20 15.35 5.96
N ALA A 441 -0.56 15.53 7.04
CA ALA A 441 -0.71 16.81 7.72
C ALA A 441 0.58 17.30 8.41
N LEU A 442 1.53 16.39 8.67
CA LEU A 442 2.82 16.69 9.32
C LEU A 442 3.96 16.88 8.33
N LEU A 443 3.79 16.49 7.05
CA LEU A 443 4.73 16.91 6.01
C LEU A 443 4.82 18.44 6.07
N ARG A 444 6.04 18.97 6.12
CA ARG A 444 6.37 20.39 5.95
C ARG A 444 7.23 20.46 4.71
#